data_AF-A0A920I8J9-F1
#
_entry.id   AF-A0A920I8J9-F1
#
_cell.length_a   1.000
_cell.length_b   1.000
_cell.length_c   1.000
_cell.angle_alpha   90.00
_cell.angle_beta   90.00
_cell.angle_gamma   90.00
#
_symmetry.space_group_name_H-M   'P 1'
#
loop_
_entity.id
_entity.type
_entity.pdbx_description
1 polymer ?
#
loop_
_entity_poly.entity_id
_entity_poly.type
_entity_poly.pdbx_seq_one_letter_code
_entity_poly.pdbx_strand_id
1 'polypeptide(L)'
;MTLAQKQEFEDLVSLVEKASHIIGYNWPMTYFVHHNPINSLENLPFHEAIRLANRFLGSQGYLTNEIYRNEVNAGRIKLTHLDAAIKSYISKTGIDDSIELSGKKINKSSVIRTHFLIGITAPFTQFLGKFIDAHPDEKAIRLLAKKIHAKHNKGVASSLVYKNMTAIEWCDLVFDSNLEVHVNNELIKWCEAFLDEGHATWSMPGREKGFYEAWRALAMNEWSTCGIRNSNNKIRALSIDPVATVLEKLNRLCIPKEYWQDYISRHLASLHGWSSFINWRSKNNEYEWQKVYPIDLLQYLAVRLFYECELVEQTCQNEIKKEGNFDTIVSFEENKLKENSSIENEKLEAAWKLICLADALGIGKHTILEASPKN
;
A
#
# COMPACT_ATOMS: atom_id res chain seq x y z
N MET A 1 5.80 31.30 19.08
CA MET A 1 6.36 30.36 18.08
C MET A 1 7.71 30.89 17.62
N THR A 2 8.75 30.06 17.61
CA THR A 2 10.09 30.46 17.13
C THR A 2 10.11 30.54 15.60
N LEU A 3 11.10 31.23 15.02
CA LEU A 3 11.29 31.28 13.56
C LEU A 3 11.44 29.87 12.95
N ALA A 4 12.15 28.97 13.64
CA ALA A 4 12.31 27.59 13.21
C ALA A 4 10.98 26.81 13.22
N GLN A 5 10.15 26.99 14.25
CA GLN A 5 8.82 26.37 14.31
C GLN A 5 7.91 26.89 13.20
N LYS A 6 7.98 28.19 12.88
CA LYS A 6 7.21 28.77 11.78
C LYS A 6 7.58 28.15 10.43
N GLN A 7 8.88 27.99 10.18
CA GLN A 7 9.37 27.36 8.96
C GLN A 7 8.89 25.90 8.85
N GLU A 8 8.96 25.15 9.95
CA GLU A 8 8.52 23.75 9.96
C GLU A 8 7.01 23.59 9.67
N PHE A 9 6.19 24.56 10.11
CA PHE A 9 4.77 24.60 9.79
C PHE A 9 4.54 24.86 8.31
N GLU A 10 5.22 25.86 7.73
CA GLU A 10 5.12 26.19 6.31
C GLU A 10 5.58 25.01 5.42
N ASP A 11 6.64 24.31 5.83
CA ASP A 11 7.15 23.14 5.14
C ASP A 11 6.13 21.99 5.16
N LEU A 12 5.47 21.74 6.31
CA LEU A 12 4.43 20.72 6.41
C LEU A 12 3.21 21.05 5.54
N VAL A 13 2.76 22.31 5.53
CA VAL A 13 1.64 22.75 4.67
C VAL A 13 1.96 22.49 3.21
N SER A 14 3.17 22.85 2.76
CA SER A 14 3.67 22.57 1.40
C SER A 14 3.73 21.07 1.10
N LEU A 15 4.11 20.26 2.09
CA LEU A 15 4.19 18.82 1.96
C LEU A 15 2.80 18.16 1.81
N VAL A 16 1.80 18.60 2.58
CA VAL A 16 0.42 18.12 2.48
C VAL A 16 -0.19 18.47 1.13
N GLU A 17 0.08 19.67 0.60
CA GLU A 17 -0.37 20.05 -0.74
C GLU A 17 0.21 19.09 -1.80
N LYS A 18 1.51 18.80 -1.75
CA LYS A 18 2.15 17.83 -2.66
C LYS A 18 1.58 16.42 -2.51
N ALA A 19 1.37 15.98 -1.26
CA ALA A 19 0.80 14.66 -0.98
C ALA A 19 -0.65 14.53 -1.48
N SER A 20 -1.39 15.64 -1.56
CA SER A 20 -2.76 15.66 -2.08
C SER A 20 -2.87 15.40 -3.58
N HIS A 21 -1.78 15.48 -4.35
CA HIS A 21 -1.84 15.27 -5.81
C HIS A 21 -2.24 13.84 -6.21
N ILE A 22 -2.16 12.87 -5.29
CA ILE A 22 -2.57 11.50 -5.58
C ILE A 22 -4.09 11.31 -5.57
N ILE A 23 -4.82 12.16 -4.86
CA ILE A 23 -6.28 12.07 -4.72
C ILE A 23 -6.97 12.94 -5.79
N GLY A 24 -8.18 12.55 -6.17
CA GLY A 24 -9.01 13.30 -7.11
C GLY A 24 -9.33 14.71 -6.60
N TYR A 25 -9.54 15.66 -7.50
CA TYR A 25 -10.17 16.94 -7.15
C TYR A 25 -11.67 16.86 -7.47
N ASN A 26 -12.47 16.45 -6.49
CA ASN A 26 -13.88 16.09 -6.72
C ASN A 26 -14.85 17.05 -6.03
N TRP A 27 -15.74 17.67 -6.83
CA TRP A 27 -16.94 18.38 -6.34
C TRP A 27 -18.01 17.37 -5.87
N PRO A 28 -18.83 17.68 -4.85
CA PRO A 28 -19.90 16.79 -4.39
C PRO A 28 -20.88 16.47 -5.53
N MET A 29 -20.93 15.20 -5.95
CA MET A 29 -21.72 14.80 -7.11
C MET A 29 -23.21 15.02 -6.87
N THR A 30 -23.81 16.01 -7.54
CA THR A 30 -25.26 16.22 -7.57
C THR A 30 -25.95 15.38 -8.66
N TYR A 31 -25.18 14.88 -9.63
CA TYR A 31 -25.63 14.03 -10.74
C TYR A 31 -24.58 12.94 -11.03
N PHE A 32 -25.02 11.82 -11.61
CA PHE A 32 -24.13 10.72 -11.98
C PHE A 32 -23.23 11.13 -13.15
N VAL A 33 -21.91 11.10 -12.95
CA VAL A 33 -20.89 11.34 -13.99
C VAL A 33 -19.84 10.24 -13.92
N HIS A 34 -19.50 9.64 -15.05
CA HIS A 34 -18.39 8.68 -15.14
C HIS A 34 -17.06 9.46 -15.21
N HIS A 35 -16.51 9.85 -14.07
CA HIS A 35 -15.17 10.44 -14.05
C HIS A 35 -14.08 9.36 -14.06
N ASN A 36 -12.97 9.65 -14.73
CA ASN A 36 -11.76 8.84 -14.71
C ASN A 36 -11.21 8.78 -13.26
N PRO A 37 -11.16 7.60 -12.60
CA PRO A 37 -10.74 7.48 -11.20
C PRO A 37 -9.29 7.92 -10.93
N ILE A 38 -8.47 8.05 -11.98
CA ILE A 38 -7.07 8.50 -11.91
C ILE A 38 -6.88 9.86 -12.60
N ASN A 39 -7.91 10.71 -12.65
CA ASN A 39 -7.87 12.02 -13.31
C ASN A 39 -6.68 12.90 -12.87
N SER A 40 -6.37 12.92 -11.56
CA SER A 40 -5.23 13.67 -11.01
C SER A 40 -3.87 13.18 -11.51
N LEU A 41 -3.81 11.99 -12.12
CA LEU A 41 -2.61 11.36 -12.64
C LEU A 41 -2.54 11.39 -14.18
N GLU A 42 -3.48 12.05 -14.86
CA GLU A 42 -3.53 12.12 -16.33
C GLU A 42 -2.31 12.80 -16.96
N ASN A 43 -1.62 13.66 -16.19
CA ASN A 43 -0.40 14.31 -16.63
C ASN A 43 0.82 13.37 -16.65
N LEU A 44 0.70 12.13 -16.16
CA LEU A 44 1.77 11.15 -16.10
C LEU A 44 1.65 10.11 -17.24
N PRO A 45 2.77 9.53 -17.71
CA PRO A 45 2.72 8.38 -18.60
C PRO A 45 1.86 7.26 -18.00
N PHE A 46 1.03 6.60 -18.83
CA PHE A 46 0.05 5.61 -18.37
C PHE A 46 0.61 4.58 -17.39
N HIS A 47 1.78 4.00 -17.67
CA HIS A 47 2.41 3.01 -16.78
C HIS A 47 2.79 3.61 -15.41
N GLU A 48 3.19 4.87 -15.35
CA GLU A 48 3.51 5.56 -14.10
C GLU A 48 2.25 5.92 -13.32
N ALA A 49 1.22 6.42 -14.02
CA ALA A 49 -0.09 6.72 -13.43
C ALA A 49 -0.70 5.46 -12.79
N ILE A 50 -0.74 4.34 -13.52
CA ILE A 50 -1.25 3.07 -12.97
C ILE A 50 -0.39 2.57 -11.80
N ARG A 51 0.93 2.70 -11.87
CA ARG A 51 1.81 2.30 -10.76
C ARG A 51 1.50 3.10 -9.49
N LEU A 52 1.30 4.41 -9.60
CA LEU A 52 0.93 5.26 -8.47
C LEU A 52 -0.48 4.97 -7.97
N ALA A 53 -1.45 4.84 -8.87
CA ALA A 53 -2.83 4.47 -8.52
C ALA A 53 -2.90 3.09 -7.83
N ASN A 54 -2.10 2.12 -8.27
CA ASN A 54 -2.00 0.84 -7.59
C ASN A 54 -1.36 0.98 -6.20
N ARG A 55 -0.25 1.73 -6.10
CA ARG A 55 0.49 1.93 -4.86
C ARG A 55 -0.33 2.62 -3.77
N PHE A 56 -1.17 3.59 -4.14
CA PHE A 56 -1.87 4.45 -3.18
C PHE A 56 -3.38 4.23 -3.14
N LEU A 57 -4.04 3.96 -4.28
CA LEU A 57 -5.49 3.81 -4.37
C LEU A 57 -5.94 2.35 -4.47
N GLY A 58 -5.02 1.37 -4.38
CA GLY A 58 -5.32 -0.05 -4.56
C GLY A 58 -5.84 -0.42 -5.97
N SER A 59 -5.75 0.49 -6.93
CA SER A 59 -6.36 0.34 -8.25
C SER A 59 -5.64 -0.73 -9.08
N GLN A 60 -6.41 -1.61 -9.72
CA GLN A 60 -5.91 -2.59 -10.69
C GLN A 60 -6.04 -1.99 -12.09
N GLY A 61 -5.00 -1.28 -12.55
CA GLY A 61 -5.00 -0.66 -13.88
C GLY A 61 -4.64 -1.61 -15.04
N TYR A 62 -4.36 -2.89 -14.73
CA TYR A 62 -4.18 -3.95 -15.70
C TYR A 62 -5.06 -5.13 -15.33
N LEU A 63 -5.42 -5.93 -16.33
CA LEU A 63 -6.04 -7.23 -16.07
C LEU A 63 -5.02 -8.15 -15.38
N THR A 64 -5.51 -9.07 -14.56
CA THR A 64 -4.64 -10.08 -13.97
C THR A 64 -4.07 -10.99 -15.06
N ASN A 65 -2.91 -11.62 -14.80
CA ASN A 65 -2.34 -12.59 -15.73
C ASN A 65 -3.29 -13.76 -16.01
N GLU A 66 -4.17 -14.10 -15.07
CA GLU A 66 -5.20 -15.12 -15.25
C GLU A 66 -6.24 -14.70 -16.29
N ILE A 67 -6.74 -13.46 -16.20
CA ILE A 67 -7.67 -12.93 -17.19
C ILE A 67 -6.99 -12.89 -18.57
N TYR A 68 -5.75 -12.40 -18.67
CA TYR A 68 -5.02 -12.42 -19.95
C TYR A 68 -4.88 -13.84 -20.53
N ARG A 69 -4.61 -14.85 -19.70
CA ARG A 69 -4.58 -16.26 -20.13
C ARG A 69 -5.92 -16.74 -20.64
N ASN A 70 -7.00 -16.41 -19.95
CA ASN A 70 -8.36 -16.76 -20.37
C ASN A 70 -8.69 -16.13 -21.74
N GLU A 71 -8.29 -14.89 -21.97
CA GLU A 71 -8.46 -14.21 -23.27
C GLU A 71 -7.62 -14.83 -24.40
N VAL A 72 -6.44 -15.39 -24.08
CA VAL A 72 -5.65 -16.19 -25.03
C VAL A 72 -6.37 -17.51 -25.35
N ASN A 73 -6.83 -18.22 -24.33
CA ASN A 73 -7.55 -19.49 -24.48
C ASN A 73 -8.88 -19.31 -25.24
N ALA A 74 -9.56 -18.18 -25.04
CA ALA A 74 -10.76 -17.79 -25.79
C ALA A 74 -10.47 -17.34 -27.23
N GLY A 75 -9.19 -17.22 -27.62
CA GLY A 75 -8.78 -16.81 -28.96
C GLY A 75 -8.91 -15.32 -29.25
N ARG A 76 -9.30 -14.50 -28.26
CA ARG A 76 -9.36 -13.03 -28.38
C ARG A 76 -7.96 -12.44 -28.49
N ILE A 77 -7.01 -12.96 -27.70
CA ILE A 77 -5.58 -12.67 -27.81
C ILE A 77 -4.91 -13.81 -28.57
N LYS A 78 -4.45 -13.55 -29.79
CA LYS A 78 -3.72 -14.53 -30.59
C LYS A 78 -2.28 -14.66 -30.10
N LEU A 79 -1.67 -15.85 -30.29
CA LEU A 79 -0.26 -16.06 -29.97
C LEU A 79 0.67 -15.07 -30.70
N THR A 80 0.31 -14.67 -31.92
CA THR A 80 1.04 -13.65 -32.69
C THR A 80 1.04 -12.27 -32.02
N HIS A 81 -0.01 -11.91 -31.29
CA HIS A 81 -0.05 -10.66 -30.52
C HIS A 81 0.94 -10.70 -29.35
N LEU A 82 0.98 -11.84 -28.64
CA LEU A 82 1.92 -12.05 -27.55
C LEU A 82 3.37 -12.04 -28.05
N ASP A 83 3.65 -12.76 -29.14
CA ASP A 83 4.98 -12.83 -29.73
C ASP A 83 5.47 -11.44 -30.20
N ALA A 84 4.57 -10.63 -30.79
CA ALA A 84 4.87 -9.25 -31.17
C ALA A 84 5.16 -8.35 -29.96
N ALA A 85 4.37 -8.48 -28.88
CA ALA A 85 4.57 -7.72 -27.65
C ALA A 85 5.91 -8.06 -26.98
N ILE A 86 6.25 -9.35 -26.89
CA ILE A 86 7.55 -9.81 -26.36
C ILE A 86 8.69 -9.28 -27.21
N LYS A 87 8.58 -9.37 -28.55
CA LYS A 87 9.60 -8.82 -29.46
C LYS A 87 9.81 -7.32 -29.25
N SER A 88 8.73 -6.55 -29.10
CA SER A 88 8.82 -5.11 -28.81
C SER A 88 9.45 -4.81 -27.44
N TYR A 89 9.15 -5.61 -26.42
CA TYR A 89 9.75 -5.46 -25.09
C TYR A 89 11.25 -5.76 -25.11
N ILE A 90 11.66 -6.84 -25.77
CA ILE A 90 13.06 -7.22 -25.94
C ILE A 90 13.82 -6.15 -26.74
N SER A 91 13.24 -5.63 -27.83
CA SER A 91 13.91 -4.58 -28.63
C SER A 91 14.13 -3.29 -27.86
N LYS A 92 13.23 -2.94 -26.93
CA LYS A 92 13.38 -1.74 -26.06
C LYS A 92 14.40 -1.95 -24.95
N THR A 93 14.47 -3.15 -24.39
CA THR A 93 15.36 -3.45 -23.25
C THR A 93 16.75 -3.87 -23.68
N GLY A 94 16.94 -4.32 -24.93
CA GLY A 94 18.23 -4.72 -25.49
C GLY A 94 18.80 -6.04 -24.94
N ILE A 95 18.02 -6.79 -24.16
CA ILE A 95 18.49 -7.96 -23.41
C ILE A 95 17.56 -9.15 -23.68
N ASP A 96 18.00 -10.08 -24.55
CA ASP A 96 17.45 -11.45 -24.69
C ASP A 96 18.54 -12.47 -24.35
N ASP A 97 19.06 -12.36 -23.13
CA ASP A 97 20.06 -13.30 -22.64
C ASP A 97 19.56 -14.73 -22.78
N SER A 98 20.49 -15.61 -23.15
CA SER A 98 20.21 -17.02 -23.35
C SER A 98 21.09 -17.87 -22.44
N ILE A 99 20.49 -18.86 -21.80
CA ILE A 99 21.21 -19.88 -21.05
C ILE A 99 21.12 -21.19 -21.81
N GLU A 100 22.25 -21.88 -21.93
CA GLU A 100 22.28 -23.23 -22.46
C GLU A 100 22.15 -24.24 -21.32
N LEU A 101 21.10 -25.05 -21.37
CA LEU A 101 20.84 -26.15 -20.44
C LEU A 101 20.67 -27.43 -21.25
N SER A 102 21.66 -28.33 -21.11
CA SER A 102 21.77 -29.61 -21.84
C SER A 102 21.51 -29.53 -23.35
N GLY A 103 22.24 -28.62 -24.01
CA GLY A 103 22.17 -28.45 -25.46
C GLY A 103 20.90 -27.75 -25.96
N LYS A 104 19.98 -27.35 -25.06
CA LYS A 104 18.86 -26.47 -25.39
C LYS A 104 19.19 -25.05 -24.98
N LYS A 105 19.07 -24.13 -25.94
CA LYS A 105 19.18 -22.69 -25.71
C LYS A 105 17.83 -22.16 -25.21
N ILE A 106 17.81 -21.67 -23.98
CA ILE A 106 16.64 -21.04 -23.36
C ILE A 106 16.85 -19.54 -23.37
N ASN A 107 16.03 -18.84 -24.14
CA ASN A 107 16.04 -17.38 -24.20
C ASN A 107 15.09 -16.80 -23.15
N LYS A 108 15.40 -15.59 -22.66
CA LYS A 108 14.52 -14.82 -21.79
C LYS A 108 13.12 -14.64 -22.40
N SER A 109 13.05 -14.38 -23.70
CA SER A 109 11.80 -14.30 -24.46
C SER A 109 10.93 -15.56 -24.34
N SER A 110 11.54 -16.75 -24.41
CA SER A 110 10.84 -18.03 -24.23
C SER A 110 10.30 -18.20 -22.81
N VAL A 111 11.06 -17.79 -21.79
CA VAL A 111 10.62 -17.84 -20.38
C VAL A 111 9.42 -16.92 -20.16
N ILE A 112 9.48 -15.67 -20.64
CA ILE A 112 8.39 -14.70 -20.55
C ILE A 112 7.14 -15.23 -21.24
N ARG A 113 7.30 -15.77 -22.46
CA ARG A 113 6.20 -16.36 -23.23
C ARG A 113 5.54 -17.50 -22.45
N THR A 114 6.34 -18.41 -21.91
CA THR A 114 5.85 -19.53 -21.09
C THR A 114 5.12 -19.06 -19.84
N HIS A 115 5.65 -18.05 -19.14
CA HIS A 115 5.00 -17.48 -17.97
C HIS A 115 3.63 -16.90 -18.29
N PHE A 116 3.50 -16.15 -19.39
CA PHE A 116 2.22 -15.55 -19.79
C PHE A 116 1.19 -16.57 -20.23
N LEU A 117 1.59 -17.73 -20.79
CA LEU A 117 0.65 -18.75 -21.26
C LEU A 117 0.23 -19.73 -20.16
N ILE A 118 1.19 -20.19 -19.34
CA ILE A 118 0.98 -21.32 -18.41
C ILE A 118 0.92 -20.84 -16.95
N GLY A 119 1.57 -19.72 -16.61
CA GLY A 119 1.63 -19.20 -15.25
C GLY A 119 2.60 -19.99 -14.36
N ILE A 120 3.89 -19.72 -14.49
CA ILE A 120 4.95 -20.32 -13.65
C ILE A 120 5.08 -19.62 -12.28
N THR A 121 3.99 -19.18 -11.66
CA THR A 121 4.00 -18.48 -10.36
C THR A 121 3.93 -19.50 -9.22
N ALA A 122 4.73 -19.31 -8.17
CA ALA A 122 4.63 -20.16 -6.98
C ALA A 122 3.33 -19.85 -6.20
N PRO A 123 2.73 -20.85 -5.52
CA PRO A 123 1.63 -20.63 -4.57
C PRO A 123 2.05 -19.69 -3.45
N PHE A 124 1.07 -19.03 -2.80
CA PHE A 124 1.32 -18.15 -1.66
C PHE A 124 2.15 -18.85 -0.56
N THR A 125 3.16 -18.14 -0.05
CA THR A 125 4.15 -18.62 0.92
C THR A 125 3.56 -19.35 2.12
N GLN A 126 2.44 -18.85 2.66
CA GLN A 126 1.77 -19.44 3.84
C GLN A 126 1.24 -20.87 3.60
N PHE A 127 1.00 -21.26 2.34
CA PHE A 127 0.50 -22.60 1.98
C PHE A 127 1.49 -23.41 1.16
N LEU A 128 2.68 -22.86 0.89
CA LEU A 128 3.66 -23.46 -0.02
C LEU A 128 4.02 -24.91 0.35
N GLY A 129 4.21 -25.19 1.64
CA GLY A 129 4.48 -26.55 2.14
C GLY A 129 3.38 -27.55 1.74
N LYS A 130 2.11 -27.20 1.97
CA LYS A 130 0.95 -28.06 1.62
C LYS A 130 0.83 -28.27 0.11
N PHE A 131 1.09 -27.25 -0.70
CA PHE A 131 1.08 -27.38 -2.16
C PHE A 131 2.21 -28.27 -2.67
N ILE A 132 3.40 -28.17 -2.06
CA ILE A 132 4.54 -29.01 -2.41
C ILE A 132 4.26 -30.47 -2.01
N ASP A 133 3.72 -30.71 -0.82
CA ASP A 133 3.38 -32.05 -0.32
C ASP A 133 2.38 -32.78 -1.22
N ALA A 134 1.47 -32.03 -1.85
CA ALA A 134 0.49 -32.55 -2.80
C ALA A 134 1.01 -32.63 -4.26
N HIS A 135 2.19 -32.09 -4.57
CA HIS A 135 2.70 -32.01 -5.94
C HIS A 135 3.35 -33.35 -6.36
N PRO A 136 3.11 -33.84 -7.60
CA PRO A 136 3.72 -35.08 -8.10
C PRO A 136 5.26 -35.11 -8.02
N ASP A 137 5.88 -33.94 -8.11
CA ASP A 137 7.35 -33.75 -8.09
C ASP A 137 7.90 -33.27 -6.73
N GLU A 138 7.17 -33.45 -5.63
CA GLU A 138 7.56 -33.03 -4.27
C GLU A 138 9.05 -33.29 -3.96
N LYS A 139 9.52 -34.53 -4.17
CA LYS A 139 10.91 -34.93 -3.92
C LYS A 139 11.92 -34.15 -4.76
N ALA A 140 11.60 -33.89 -6.04
CA ALA A 140 12.47 -33.13 -6.93
C ALA A 140 12.52 -31.66 -6.54
N ILE A 141 11.37 -31.06 -6.15
CA ILE A 141 11.28 -29.68 -5.65
C ILE A 141 12.17 -29.51 -4.42
N ARG A 142 12.04 -30.39 -3.42
CA ARG A 142 12.83 -30.32 -2.19
C ARG A 142 14.32 -30.55 -2.43
N LEU A 143 14.69 -31.47 -3.33
CA LEU A 143 16.09 -31.71 -3.68
C LEU A 143 16.71 -30.52 -4.42
N LEU A 144 15.97 -29.90 -5.33
CA LEU A 144 16.40 -28.72 -6.06
C LEU A 144 16.54 -27.52 -5.12
N ALA A 145 15.60 -27.31 -4.20
CA ALA A 145 15.65 -26.25 -3.19
C ALA A 145 16.91 -26.33 -2.33
N LYS A 146 17.38 -27.54 -1.99
CA LYS A 146 18.67 -27.75 -1.28
C LYS A 146 19.89 -27.34 -2.11
N LYS A 147 19.82 -27.50 -3.44
CA LYS A 147 20.92 -27.19 -4.38
C LYS A 147 20.95 -25.73 -4.81
N ILE A 148 19.81 -25.05 -4.85
CA ILE A 148 19.72 -23.62 -5.14
C ILE A 148 20.50 -22.86 -4.08
N HIS A 149 21.63 -22.30 -4.50
CA HIS A 149 22.31 -21.30 -3.71
C HIS A 149 21.42 -20.08 -3.73
N ALA A 150 21.07 -19.56 -2.55
CA ALA A 150 20.46 -18.26 -2.45
C ALA A 150 21.52 -17.25 -2.92
N LYS A 151 21.61 -17.05 -4.24
CA LYS A 151 22.22 -15.83 -4.77
C LYS A 151 21.34 -14.77 -4.16
N HIS A 152 21.91 -13.97 -3.24
CA HIS A 152 21.23 -12.88 -2.58
C HIS A 152 20.33 -12.21 -3.63
N ASN A 153 19.03 -12.50 -3.59
CA ASN A 153 18.11 -11.42 -3.76
C ASN A 153 18.58 -10.49 -2.65
N LYS A 154 19.26 -9.39 -3.02
CA LYS A 154 19.06 -8.16 -2.26
C LYS A 154 17.57 -8.13 -2.13
N GLY A 155 17.06 -8.48 -0.94
CA GLY A 155 15.65 -8.71 -0.74
C GLY A 155 14.95 -7.59 -1.48
N VAL A 156 14.05 -7.90 -2.39
CA VAL A 156 13.08 -6.89 -2.79
C VAL A 156 12.35 -6.64 -1.47
N ALA A 157 12.78 -5.57 -0.82
CA ALA A 157 13.13 -5.73 0.57
C ALA A 157 11.88 -5.86 1.43
N SER A 158 11.88 -6.78 2.40
CA SER A 158 11.04 -6.59 3.58
C SER A 158 11.30 -5.18 4.15
N SER A 159 12.54 -4.67 4.04
CA SER A 159 12.86 -3.27 4.32
C SER A 159 12.20 -2.21 3.42
N LEU A 160 11.62 -2.59 2.28
CA LEU A 160 10.86 -1.74 1.36
C LEU A 160 9.35 -1.87 1.60
N VAL A 161 8.87 -2.98 2.17
CA VAL A 161 7.44 -3.22 2.42
C VAL A 161 6.94 -2.21 3.47
N TYR A 162 7.54 -2.14 4.65
CA TYR A 162 7.11 -1.17 5.67
C TYR A 162 7.51 0.29 5.37
N LYS A 163 8.56 0.54 4.58
CA LYS A 163 8.85 1.90 4.07
C LYS A 163 7.75 2.45 3.16
N ASN A 164 6.97 1.53 2.58
CA ASN A 164 5.87 1.83 1.72
C ASN A 164 4.54 1.53 2.40
N MET A 165 4.44 1.54 3.72
CA MET A 165 3.19 1.30 4.44
C MET A 165 3.00 2.31 5.58
N THR A 166 1.75 2.54 5.95
CA THR A 166 1.37 3.24 7.19
C THR A 166 1.59 2.32 8.40
N ALA A 167 1.57 2.88 9.60
CA ALA A 167 1.72 2.06 10.81
C ALA A 167 0.49 1.18 11.02
N ILE A 168 -0.69 1.70 10.65
CA ILE A 168 -1.94 0.93 10.52
C ILE A 168 -1.78 -0.27 9.58
N GLU A 169 -1.36 -0.03 8.33
CA GLU A 169 -1.23 -1.10 7.32
C GLU A 169 -0.26 -2.19 7.81
N TRP A 170 0.80 -1.81 8.53
CA TRP A 170 1.73 -2.77 9.13
C TRP A 170 1.07 -3.58 10.26
N CYS A 171 0.37 -2.93 11.20
CA CYS A 171 -0.35 -3.63 12.26
C CYS A 171 -1.37 -4.62 11.68
N ASP A 172 -2.13 -4.21 10.66
CA ASP A 172 -3.13 -5.08 10.03
C ASP A 172 -2.48 -6.27 9.33
N LEU A 173 -1.35 -6.07 8.66
CA LEU A 173 -0.60 -7.16 8.03
C LEU A 173 -0.01 -8.15 9.05
N VAL A 174 0.48 -7.66 10.19
CA VAL A 174 1.24 -8.48 11.15
C VAL A 174 0.34 -9.12 12.21
N PHE A 175 -0.68 -8.40 12.67
CA PHE A 175 -1.53 -8.79 13.80
C PHE A 175 -2.99 -9.05 13.42
N ASP A 176 -3.39 -8.85 12.15
CA ASP A 176 -4.79 -8.96 11.71
C ASP A 176 -5.75 -8.06 12.53
N SER A 177 -5.24 -6.88 12.90
CA SER A 177 -5.89 -5.95 13.83
C SER A 177 -7.07 -5.18 13.23
N ASN A 178 -7.20 -5.14 11.90
CA ASN A 178 -8.23 -4.41 11.17
C ASN A 178 -8.36 -2.92 11.57
N LEU A 179 -7.27 -2.28 12.01
CA LEU A 179 -7.22 -0.88 12.44
C LEU A 179 -7.63 0.08 11.34
N GLU A 180 -7.31 -0.19 10.07
CA GLU A 180 -7.69 0.70 8.97
C GLU A 180 -9.21 0.91 8.91
N VAL A 181 -9.97 -0.18 9.05
CA VAL A 181 -11.44 -0.15 9.06
C VAL A 181 -11.94 0.67 10.26
N HIS A 182 -11.34 0.50 11.44
CA HIS A 182 -11.72 1.23 12.65
C HIS A 182 -11.48 2.74 12.51
N VAL A 183 -10.30 3.14 12.04
CA VAL A 183 -9.97 4.55 11.80
C VAL A 183 -10.87 5.13 10.71
N ASN A 184 -11.11 4.39 9.63
CA ASN A 184 -11.95 4.83 8.54
C ASN A 184 -13.40 5.06 8.98
N ASN A 185 -13.98 4.14 9.75
CA ASN A 185 -15.35 4.28 10.23
C ASN A 185 -15.54 5.51 11.15
N GLU A 186 -14.57 5.78 12.02
CA GLU A 186 -14.61 7.00 12.85
C GLU A 186 -14.49 8.26 12.00
N LEU A 187 -13.55 8.29 11.06
CA LEU A 187 -13.41 9.45 10.18
C LEU A 187 -14.66 9.67 9.32
N ILE A 188 -15.28 8.60 8.81
CA ILE A 188 -16.53 8.66 8.07
C ILE A 188 -17.63 9.29 8.94
N LYS A 189 -17.84 8.78 10.16
CA LYS A 189 -18.81 9.34 11.13
C LYS A 189 -18.62 10.85 11.31
N TRP A 190 -17.39 11.30 11.52
CA TRP A 190 -17.12 12.73 11.74
C TRP A 190 -17.23 13.54 10.45
N CYS A 191 -16.79 13.01 9.32
CA CYS A 191 -16.90 13.67 8.02
C CYS A 191 -18.35 13.82 7.59
N GLU A 192 -19.19 12.79 7.77
CA GLU A 192 -20.62 12.86 7.47
C GLU A 192 -21.31 13.95 8.29
N ALA A 193 -21.08 13.99 9.61
CA ALA A 193 -21.67 15.00 10.48
C ALA A 193 -21.16 16.42 10.17
N PHE A 194 -19.86 16.57 9.86
CA PHE A 194 -19.26 17.86 9.58
C PHE A 194 -19.48 18.33 8.14
N LEU A 195 -19.68 17.46 7.16
CA LEU A 195 -19.81 17.87 5.75
C LEU A 195 -21.27 17.91 5.28
N ASP A 196 -22.23 17.53 6.13
CA ASP A 196 -23.66 17.68 5.87
C ASP A 196 -24.00 19.12 5.42
N GLU A 197 -24.78 19.25 4.36
CA GLU A 197 -25.19 20.54 3.79
C GLU A 197 -26.65 20.87 4.14
N GLY A 198 -27.08 20.49 5.36
CA GLY A 198 -28.43 20.75 5.87
C GLY A 198 -29.44 19.67 5.54
N HIS A 199 -28.99 18.45 5.20
CA HIS A 199 -29.90 17.31 4.98
C HIS A 199 -30.27 16.64 6.31
N ALA A 200 -29.36 16.61 7.27
CA ALA A 200 -29.63 16.07 8.60
C ALA A 200 -30.52 17.02 9.41
N THR A 201 -31.50 16.47 10.13
CA THR A 201 -32.33 17.25 11.06
C THR A 201 -31.51 17.85 12.20
N TRP A 202 -30.44 17.15 12.62
CA TRP A 202 -29.54 17.59 13.67
C TRP A 202 -28.16 17.85 13.09
N SER A 203 -27.74 19.12 13.15
CA SER A 203 -26.40 19.54 12.72
C SER A 203 -25.36 19.30 13.80
N MET A 204 -24.11 19.09 13.38
CA MET A 204 -22.96 18.98 14.29
C MET A 204 -22.77 20.27 15.12
N PRO A 205 -22.78 20.21 16.46
CA PRO A 205 -22.53 21.38 17.29
C PRO A 205 -21.09 21.92 17.15
N GLY A 206 -20.93 23.24 17.11
CA GLY A 206 -19.61 23.89 17.08
C GLY A 206 -18.90 23.86 15.72
N ARG A 207 -19.59 23.42 14.66
CA ARG A 207 -19.05 23.27 13.29
C ARG A 207 -18.47 24.57 12.72
N GLU A 208 -18.97 25.72 13.17
CA GLU A 208 -18.51 27.06 12.77
C GLU A 208 -17.05 27.34 13.15
N LYS A 209 -16.50 26.58 14.09
CA LYS A 209 -15.10 26.69 14.53
C LYS A 209 -14.13 25.89 13.66
N GLY A 210 -14.66 25.15 12.69
CA GLY A 210 -13.90 24.25 11.83
C GLY A 210 -13.89 22.80 12.34
N PHE A 211 -13.54 21.89 11.43
CA PHE A 211 -13.62 20.44 11.64
C PHE A 211 -12.85 19.96 12.86
N TYR A 212 -11.59 20.35 12.98
CA TYR A 212 -10.72 19.86 14.03
C TYR A 212 -11.17 20.33 15.42
N GLU A 213 -11.57 21.61 15.55
CA GLU A 213 -12.06 22.17 16.81
C GLU A 213 -13.40 21.54 17.23
N ALA A 214 -14.33 21.39 16.27
CA ALA A 214 -15.62 20.76 16.51
C ALA A 214 -15.46 19.29 16.94
N TRP A 215 -14.59 18.54 16.25
CA TRP A 215 -14.22 17.18 16.64
C TRP A 215 -13.64 17.15 18.05
N ARG A 216 -12.65 17.99 18.36
CA ARG A 216 -12.00 18.00 19.69
C ARG A 216 -13.01 18.26 20.80
N ALA A 217 -13.90 19.24 20.61
CA ALA A 217 -14.93 19.63 21.58
C ALA A 217 -15.97 18.52 21.85
N LEU A 218 -16.33 17.75 20.82
CA LEU A 218 -17.31 16.67 20.94
C LEU A 218 -16.67 15.36 21.40
N ALA A 219 -15.59 14.94 20.75
CA ALA A 219 -14.92 13.66 21.00
C ALA A 219 -14.33 13.56 22.42
N MET A 220 -13.94 14.68 23.05
CA MET A 220 -13.46 14.67 24.45
C MET A 220 -14.53 14.27 25.49
N ASN A 221 -15.81 14.24 25.09
CA ASN A 221 -16.93 13.87 25.94
C ASN A 221 -17.49 12.47 25.64
N GLU A 222 -16.97 11.77 24.64
CA GLU A 222 -17.37 10.39 24.34
C GLU A 222 -16.75 9.41 25.34
N TRP A 223 -17.40 8.28 25.64
CA TRP A 223 -16.93 7.37 26.71
C TRP A 223 -15.71 6.53 26.28
N SER A 224 -15.50 6.33 24.97
CA SER A 224 -14.34 5.64 24.40
C SER A 224 -14.36 5.75 22.88
N THR A 225 -13.76 6.80 22.33
CA THR A 225 -13.72 7.00 20.88
C THR A 225 -12.91 5.87 20.24
N CYS A 226 -13.56 5.03 19.43
CA CYS A 226 -12.95 3.88 18.75
C CYS A 226 -12.22 2.86 19.65
N GLY A 227 -12.64 2.67 20.90
CA GLY A 227 -11.94 1.74 21.81
C GLY A 227 -10.59 2.26 22.33
N ILE A 228 -10.28 3.56 22.12
CA ILE A 228 -9.06 4.15 22.62
C ILE A 228 -9.13 4.33 24.14
N ARG A 229 -8.18 3.71 24.85
CA ARG A 229 -8.08 3.87 26.30
C ARG A 229 -7.75 5.32 26.65
N ASN A 230 -8.56 5.89 27.54
CA ASN A 230 -8.39 7.26 28.03
C ASN A 230 -8.43 8.32 26.91
N SER A 231 -9.24 8.09 25.86
CA SER A 231 -9.39 8.99 24.70
C SER A 231 -9.63 10.44 25.12
N ASN A 232 -10.46 10.66 26.13
CA ASN A 232 -10.96 11.96 26.52
C ASN A 232 -9.84 12.88 27.00
N ASN A 233 -8.95 12.34 27.84
CA ASN A 233 -7.80 13.09 28.35
C ASN A 233 -6.74 13.28 27.26
N LYS A 234 -6.54 12.28 26.39
CA LYS A 234 -5.61 12.38 25.25
C LYS A 234 -6.06 13.47 24.28
N ILE A 235 -7.35 13.53 23.95
CA ILE A 235 -7.94 14.57 23.10
C ILE A 235 -7.86 15.94 23.76
N ARG A 236 -8.09 16.02 25.08
CA ARG A 236 -7.96 17.26 25.86
C ARG A 236 -6.55 17.83 25.87
N ALA A 237 -5.54 16.96 25.77
CA ALA A 237 -4.13 17.35 25.76
C ALA A 237 -3.63 17.78 24.37
N LEU A 238 -4.41 17.58 23.30
CA LEU A 238 -4.00 17.98 21.95
C LEU A 238 -3.90 19.50 21.82
N SER A 239 -2.99 19.93 20.96
CA SER A 239 -2.93 21.32 20.51
C SER A 239 -4.26 21.78 19.90
N ILE A 240 -4.56 23.07 20.06
CA ILE A 240 -5.68 23.72 19.40
C ILE A 240 -5.42 23.87 17.90
N ASP A 241 -4.15 24.00 17.51
CA ASP A 241 -3.73 24.12 16.12
C ASP A 241 -3.57 22.74 15.46
N PRO A 242 -4.32 22.43 14.38
CA PRO A 242 -4.22 21.15 13.68
C PRO A 242 -2.83 20.89 13.08
N VAL A 243 -2.10 21.93 12.64
CA VAL A 243 -0.76 21.78 12.06
C VAL A 243 0.22 21.28 13.11
N ALA A 244 0.14 21.86 14.31
CA ALA A 244 0.93 21.42 15.46
C ALA A 244 0.64 19.96 15.82
N THR A 245 -0.62 19.55 15.77
CA THR A 245 -1.03 18.16 16.05
C THR A 245 -0.50 17.20 14.99
N VAL A 246 -0.58 17.52 13.70
CA VAL A 246 -0.01 16.68 12.64
C VAL A 246 1.49 16.48 12.84
N LEU A 247 2.24 17.56 13.11
CA LEU A 247 3.67 17.47 13.41
C LEU A 247 3.95 16.62 14.64
N GLU A 248 3.21 16.82 15.73
CA GLU A 248 3.34 16.03 16.96
C GLU A 248 3.13 14.53 16.69
N LYS A 249 2.10 14.17 15.91
CA LYS A 249 1.79 12.76 15.62
C LYS A 249 2.81 12.11 14.69
N LEU A 250 3.25 12.80 13.63
CA LEU A 250 4.32 12.29 12.76
C LEU A 250 5.63 12.06 13.53
N ASN A 251 5.97 12.96 14.46
CA ASN A 251 7.13 12.82 15.33
C ASN A 251 6.96 11.70 16.36
N ARG A 252 5.78 11.55 16.97
CA ARG A 252 5.49 10.47 17.94
C ARG A 252 5.55 9.09 17.31
N LEU A 253 5.13 8.96 16.06
CA LEU A 253 5.29 7.73 15.28
C LEU A 253 6.74 7.50 14.84
N CYS A 254 7.67 8.42 15.12
CA CYS A 254 9.06 8.38 14.68
C CYS A 254 9.23 8.20 13.16
N ILE A 255 8.32 8.75 12.34
CA ILE A 255 8.44 8.61 10.89
C ILE A 255 9.60 9.49 10.38
N PRO A 256 10.59 8.94 9.68
CA PRO A 256 11.65 9.73 9.06
C PRO A 256 11.10 10.77 8.07
N LYS A 257 11.63 12.00 8.09
CA LYS A 257 11.12 13.12 7.29
C LYS A 257 11.12 12.84 5.79
N GLU A 258 12.04 12.02 5.29
CA GLU A 258 12.07 11.59 3.89
C GLU A 258 10.84 10.81 3.44
N TYR A 259 10.11 10.18 4.36
CA TYR A 259 8.93 9.37 4.05
C TYR A 259 7.61 10.10 4.29
N TRP A 260 7.62 11.30 4.86
CA TRP A 260 6.39 12.00 5.25
C TRP A 260 5.45 12.24 4.06
N GLN A 261 5.97 12.60 2.87
CA GLN A 261 5.11 12.84 1.70
C GLN A 261 4.33 11.58 1.32
N ASP A 262 5.02 10.45 1.18
CA ASP A 262 4.41 9.18 0.78
C ASP A 262 3.47 8.67 1.89
N TYR A 263 3.86 8.84 3.16
CA TYR A 263 3.04 8.48 4.31
C TYR A 263 1.72 9.26 4.33
N ILE A 264 1.78 10.59 4.21
CA ILE A 264 0.60 11.46 4.14
C ILE A 264 -0.26 11.09 2.91
N SER A 265 0.37 10.84 1.76
CA SER A 265 -0.34 10.46 0.53
C SER A 265 -1.19 9.20 0.74
N ARG A 266 -0.69 8.22 1.51
CA ARG A 266 -1.45 7.01 1.87
C ARG A 266 -2.64 7.30 2.78
N HIS A 267 -2.45 8.14 3.80
CA HIS A 267 -3.57 8.54 4.67
C HIS A 267 -4.68 9.26 3.91
N LEU A 268 -4.32 10.11 2.96
CA LEU A 268 -5.29 10.78 2.09
C LEU A 268 -5.98 9.78 1.15
N ALA A 269 -5.23 8.81 0.60
CA ALA A 269 -5.76 7.83 -0.32
C ALA A 269 -6.69 6.79 0.32
N SER A 270 -6.49 6.44 1.60
CA SER A 270 -7.31 5.44 2.31
C SER A 270 -8.80 5.80 2.37
N LEU A 271 -9.15 7.09 2.43
CA LEU A 271 -10.51 7.60 2.24
C LEU A 271 -10.55 8.63 1.12
N HIS A 272 -10.06 8.25 -0.08
CA HIS A 272 -9.91 9.16 -1.21
C HIS A 272 -11.19 9.93 -1.56
N GLY A 273 -12.39 9.37 -1.36
CA GLY A 273 -13.65 10.10 -1.59
C GLY A 273 -13.80 11.33 -0.68
N TRP A 274 -13.64 11.12 0.63
CA TRP A 274 -13.75 12.18 1.64
C TRP A 274 -12.59 13.17 1.52
N SER A 275 -11.36 12.69 1.42
CA SER A 275 -10.19 13.57 1.31
C SER A 275 -10.21 14.39 0.02
N SER A 276 -10.68 13.83 -1.10
CA SER A 276 -10.90 14.57 -2.35
C SER A 276 -11.93 15.68 -2.20
N PHE A 277 -13.05 15.41 -1.54
CA PHE A 277 -14.08 16.42 -1.31
C PHE A 277 -13.58 17.54 -0.39
N ILE A 278 -12.84 17.19 0.67
CA ILE A 278 -12.22 18.16 1.57
C ILE A 278 -11.19 19.03 0.83
N ASN A 279 -10.32 18.42 0.03
CA ASN A 279 -9.33 19.14 -0.80
C ASN A 279 -10.03 20.08 -1.79
N TRP A 280 -11.13 19.63 -2.39
CA TRP A 280 -11.96 20.45 -3.24
C TRP A 280 -12.53 21.64 -2.46
N ARG A 281 -13.18 21.42 -1.30
CA ARG A 281 -13.74 22.53 -0.52
C ARG A 281 -12.68 23.54 -0.08
N SER A 282 -11.51 23.09 0.37
CA SER A 282 -10.44 24.00 0.83
C SER A 282 -9.89 24.91 -0.26
N LYS A 283 -10.02 24.51 -1.53
CA LYS A 283 -9.60 25.34 -2.68
C LYS A 283 -10.71 26.25 -3.20
N ASN A 284 -11.95 26.08 -2.73
CA ASN A 284 -13.12 26.87 -3.14
C ASN A 284 -13.64 27.70 -1.97
N ASN A 285 -12.87 28.70 -1.55
CA ASN A 285 -13.23 29.58 -0.43
C ASN A 285 -14.52 30.38 -0.66
N GLU A 286 -14.95 30.53 -1.92
CA GLU A 286 -16.21 31.19 -2.24
C GLU A 286 -17.45 30.31 -1.99
N TYR A 287 -17.26 29.00 -1.80
CA TYR A 287 -18.34 28.07 -1.54
C TYR A 287 -19.01 28.34 -0.18
N GLU A 288 -20.34 28.47 -0.17
CA GLU A 288 -21.12 28.89 1.00
C GLU A 288 -20.82 28.05 2.25
N TRP A 289 -20.77 26.72 2.11
CA TRP A 289 -20.47 25.83 3.24
C TRP A 289 -19.00 25.88 3.68
N GLN A 290 -18.06 26.27 2.81
CA GLN A 290 -16.66 26.48 3.19
C GLN A 290 -16.50 27.79 3.96
N LYS A 291 -17.23 28.85 3.60
CA LYS A 291 -17.21 30.13 4.32
C LYS A 291 -17.68 29.99 5.76
N VAL A 292 -18.79 29.27 5.96
CA VAL A 292 -19.42 29.17 7.28
C VAL A 292 -18.77 28.08 8.14
N TYR A 293 -18.33 26.97 7.54
CA TYR A 293 -17.88 25.78 8.27
C TYR A 293 -16.54 25.28 7.74
N PRO A 294 -15.41 25.98 7.97
CA PRO A 294 -14.16 25.71 7.26
C PRO A 294 -13.55 24.34 7.57
N ILE A 295 -13.04 23.67 6.53
CA ILE A 295 -12.27 22.43 6.63
C ILE A 295 -11.16 22.41 5.58
N ASP A 296 -10.06 21.75 5.91
CA ASP A 296 -8.93 21.49 5.03
C ASP A 296 -8.31 20.12 5.34
N LEU A 297 -7.33 19.72 4.54
CA LEU A 297 -6.65 18.43 4.69
C LEU A 297 -5.83 18.33 5.99
N LEU A 298 -5.35 19.44 6.56
CA LEU A 298 -4.58 19.42 7.81
C LEU A 298 -5.50 19.11 9.00
N GLN A 299 -6.69 19.69 9.04
CA GLN A 299 -7.70 19.38 10.04
C GLN A 299 -8.13 17.91 9.95
N TYR A 300 -8.34 17.38 8.74
CA TYR A 300 -8.64 15.97 8.51
C TYR A 300 -7.48 15.05 8.97
N LEU A 301 -6.24 15.36 8.57
CA LEU A 301 -5.06 14.58 8.93
C LEU A 301 -4.76 14.60 10.43
N ALA A 302 -4.99 15.73 11.11
CA ALA A 302 -4.79 15.84 12.56
C ALA A 302 -5.65 14.81 13.32
N VAL A 303 -6.92 14.68 12.93
CA VAL A 303 -7.84 13.69 13.50
C VAL A 303 -7.42 12.27 13.14
N ARG A 304 -7.11 12.01 11.87
CA ARG A 304 -6.73 10.68 11.38
C ARG A 304 -5.44 10.15 12.03
N LEU A 305 -4.39 10.98 12.10
CA LEU A 305 -3.12 10.62 12.71
C LEU A 305 -3.24 10.48 14.23
N PHE A 306 -4.17 11.19 14.87
CA PHE A 306 -4.48 10.96 16.28
C PHE A 306 -4.98 9.52 16.50
N TYR A 307 -5.98 9.08 15.73
CA TYR A 307 -6.49 7.71 15.84
C TYR A 307 -5.42 6.66 15.54
N GLU A 308 -4.63 6.87 14.48
CA GLU A 308 -3.51 5.97 14.17
C GLU A 308 -2.54 5.83 15.34
N CYS A 309 -2.01 6.95 15.84
CA CYS A 309 -1.04 6.94 16.93
C CYS A 309 -1.54 6.15 18.13
N GLU A 310 -2.78 6.37 18.54
CA GLU A 310 -3.31 5.73 19.75
C GLU A 310 -3.65 4.26 19.55
N LEU A 311 -4.21 3.88 18.39
CA LEU A 311 -4.55 2.48 18.09
C LEU A 311 -3.32 1.63 17.81
N VAL A 312 -2.34 2.15 17.09
CA VAL A 312 -1.06 1.47 16.83
C VAL A 312 -0.31 1.28 18.16
N GLU A 313 -0.24 2.32 19.01
CA GLU A 313 0.35 2.20 20.35
C GLU A 313 -0.32 1.11 21.18
N GLN A 314 -1.65 1.11 21.25
CA GLN A 314 -2.38 0.08 22.01
C GLN A 314 -2.18 -1.32 21.45
N THR A 315 -2.15 -1.48 20.13
CA THR A 315 -1.95 -2.78 19.47
C THR A 315 -0.54 -3.31 19.71
N CYS A 316 0.48 -2.49 19.46
CA CYS A 316 1.87 -2.87 19.74
C CYS A 316 2.10 -3.20 21.22
N GLN A 317 1.50 -2.43 22.12
CA GLN A 317 1.62 -2.70 23.55
C GLN A 317 0.94 -4.01 23.99
N ASN A 318 -0.17 -4.38 23.35
CA ASN A 318 -0.87 -5.63 23.65
C ASN A 318 -0.15 -6.85 23.05
N GLU A 319 0.27 -6.77 21.78
CA GLU A 319 0.82 -7.90 21.03
C GLU A 319 2.31 -8.14 21.31
N ILE A 320 3.11 -7.07 21.35
CA ILE A 320 4.59 -7.15 21.45
C ILE A 320 5.17 -6.42 22.66
N LYS A 321 4.35 -5.78 23.50
CA LYS A 321 4.75 -5.03 24.71
C LYS A 321 5.82 -3.96 24.46
N LYS A 322 5.71 -3.29 23.31
CA LYS A 322 6.58 -2.19 22.88
C LYS A 322 5.74 -1.03 22.38
N GLU A 323 6.38 0.13 22.27
CA GLU A 323 5.79 1.36 21.74
C GLU A 323 5.38 1.19 20.26
N GLY A 324 4.28 1.83 19.88
CA GLY A 324 3.74 1.82 18.53
C GLY A 324 4.37 2.87 17.63
N ASN A 325 5.67 2.75 17.37
CA ASN A 325 6.43 3.67 16.52
C ASN A 325 7.23 2.95 15.42
N PHE A 326 7.69 3.74 14.45
CA PHE A 326 8.42 3.25 13.29
C PHE A 326 9.69 2.49 13.65
N ASP A 327 10.44 2.94 14.66
CA ASP A 327 11.67 2.27 15.12
C ASP A 327 11.38 0.87 15.66
N THR A 328 10.29 0.72 16.41
CA THR A 328 9.83 -0.58 16.91
C THR A 328 9.45 -1.49 15.75
N ILE A 329 8.69 -0.98 14.79
CA ILE A 329 8.27 -1.71 13.57
C ILE A 329 9.50 -2.21 12.80
N VAL A 330 10.47 -1.33 12.53
CA VAL A 330 11.72 -1.66 11.84
C VAL A 330 12.47 -2.75 12.61
N SER A 331 12.65 -2.57 13.92
CA SER A 331 13.38 -3.52 14.76
C SER A 331 12.71 -4.89 14.82
N PHE A 332 11.37 -4.93 14.82
CA PHE A 332 10.59 -6.16 14.83
C PHE A 332 10.78 -6.94 13.53
N GLU A 333 10.70 -6.26 12.39
CA GLU A 333 10.92 -6.88 11.08
C GLU A 333 12.37 -7.36 10.91
N GLU A 334 13.36 -6.57 11.33
CA GLU A 334 14.76 -6.98 11.29
C GLU A 334 15.03 -8.23 12.14
N ASN A 335 14.37 -8.38 13.28
CA ASN A 335 14.48 -9.58 14.11
C ASN A 335 13.71 -10.76 13.51
N LYS A 336 12.51 -10.55 12.95
CA LYS A 336 11.74 -11.58 12.24
C LYS A 336 12.47 -12.11 11.01
N LEU A 337 13.20 -11.25 10.29
CA LEU A 337 14.09 -11.65 9.18
C LEU A 337 15.28 -12.50 9.66
N LYS A 338 15.77 -12.27 10.87
CA LYS A 338 16.84 -13.08 11.48
C LYS A 338 16.32 -14.42 12.01
N GLU A 339 15.08 -14.47 12.49
CA GLU A 339 14.48 -15.66 13.14
C GLU A 339 13.69 -16.58 12.18
N ASN A 340 13.17 -16.12 11.04
CA ASN A 340 12.35 -16.95 10.13
C ASN A 340 13.11 -17.51 8.92
N SER A 341 12.94 -18.82 8.72
CA SER A 341 12.66 -19.65 7.52
C SER A 341 12.44 -19.02 6.11
N SER A 342 12.64 -17.72 5.87
CA SER A 342 12.50 -17.03 4.57
C SER A 342 13.40 -17.64 3.50
N ILE A 343 14.64 -17.97 3.84
CA ILE A 343 15.59 -18.57 2.89
C ILE A 343 15.09 -19.95 2.41
N GLU A 344 14.49 -20.74 3.30
CA GLU A 344 14.00 -22.07 2.93
C GLU A 344 12.74 -21.97 2.05
N ASN A 345 11.80 -21.09 2.39
CA ASN A 345 10.63 -20.84 1.56
C ASN A 345 10.99 -20.22 0.20
N GLU A 346 11.93 -19.27 0.16
CA GLU A 346 12.43 -18.69 -1.10
C GLU A 346 13.10 -19.75 -2.00
N LYS A 347 13.89 -20.64 -1.41
CA LYS A 347 14.49 -21.78 -2.13
C LYS A 347 13.43 -22.73 -2.66
N LEU A 348 12.38 -23.01 -1.88
CA LEU A 348 11.27 -23.85 -2.28
C LEU A 348 10.44 -23.21 -3.40
N GLU A 349 10.16 -21.91 -3.33
CA GLU A 349 9.51 -21.18 -4.41
C GLU A 349 10.33 -21.18 -5.70
N ALA A 350 11.64 -20.92 -5.60
CA ALA A 350 12.53 -20.92 -6.75
C ALA A 350 12.57 -22.31 -7.39
N ALA A 351 12.66 -23.36 -6.58
CA ALA A 351 12.63 -24.74 -7.06
C ALA A 351 11.30 -25.09 -7.75
N TRP A 352 10.17 -24.66 -7.19
CA TRP A 352 8.85 -24.82 -7.80
C TRP A 352 8.80 -24.16 -9.19
N LYS A 353 9.16 -22.89 -9.27
CA LYS A 353 9.15 -22.10 -10.53
C LYS A 353 10.02 -22.77 -11.60
N LEU A 354 11.19 -23.29 -11.22
CA LEU A 354 12.10 -23.99 -12.14
C LEU A 354 11.51 -25.31 -12.65
N ILE A 355 10.83 -26.08 -11.81
CA ILE A 355 10.18 -27.33 -12.24
C ILE A 355 9.01 -27.06 -13.17
N CYS A 356 8.15 -26.09 -12.86
CA CYS A 356 7.06 -25.69 -13.77
C CYS A 356 7.59 -25.19 -15.12
N LEU A 357 8.69 -24.43 -15.11
CA LEU A 357 9.35 -23.96 -16.32
C LEU A 357 9.95 -25.11 -17.13
N ALA A 358 10.54 -26.11 -16.46
CA ALA A 358 11.09 -27.31 -17.07
C ALA A 358 10.05 -28.05 -17.89
N ASP A 359 8.91 -28.33 -17.26
CA ASP A 359 7.82 -29.10 -17.85
C ASP A 359 7.25 -28.35 -19.05
N ALA A 360 7.05 -27.03 -18.91
CA ALA A 360 6.57 -26.19 -19.99
C ALA A 360 7.54 -26.05 -21.18
N LEU A 361 8.85 -26.15 -20.96
CA LEU A 361 9.87 -26.11 -22.01
C LEU A 361 10.30 -27.51 -22.50
N GLY A 362 9.72 -28.58 -21.95
CA GLY A 362 10.07 -29.96 -22.26
C GLY A 362 11.53 -30.30 -21.91
N ILE A 363 12.00 -29.84 -20.75
CA ILE A 363 13.32 -30.13 -20.20
C ILE A 363 13.17 -31.24 -19.15
N GLY A 364 14.01 -32.27 -19.24
CA GLY A 364 13.96 -33.38 -18.29
C GLY A 364 14.27 -32.92 -16.86
N LYS A 365 13.51 -33.41 -15.87
CA LYS A 365 13.67 -33.02 -14.45
C LYS A 365 15.07 -33.36 -13.91
N HIS A 366 15.63 -34.51 -14.33
CA HIS A 366 17.00 -34.91 -14.01
C HIS A 366 18.05 -33.89 -14.46
N THR A 367 17.85 -33.29 -15.64
CA THR A 367 18.75 -32.30 -16.20
C THR A 367 18.89 -31.05 -15.32
N ILE A 368 17.78 -30.59 -14.74
CA ILE A 368 17.78 -29.40 -13.88
C ILE A 368 18.40 -29.72 -12.52
N LEU A 369 18.18 -30.94 -12.02
CA LEU A 369 18.80 -31.39 -10.77
C LEU A 369 20.33 -31.53 -10.89
N GLU A 370 20.85 -31.81 -12.08
CA GLU A 370 22.29 -31.94 -12.36
C GLU A 370 22.96 -30.64 -12.79
N ALA A 371 22.18 -29.61 -13.15
CA ALA A 371 22.69 -28.31 -13.53
C ALA A 371 23.30 -27.57 -12.33
N SER A 372 24.59 -27.26 -12.41
CA SER A 372 25.29 -26.42 -11.43
C SER A 372 25.27 -24.95 -11.88
N PRO A 373 25.12 -23.98 -10.95
CA PRO A 373 25.28 -22.58 -11.29
C PRO A 373 26.68 -22.35 -11.88
N LYS A 374 26.77 -21.75 -13.07
CA LYS A 374 28.05 -21.22 -13.56
C LYS A 374 28.38 -20.01 -12.67
N ASN A 375 29.54 -20.05 -12.00
CA ASN A 375 30.03 -18.99 -11.10
C ASN A 375 29.99 -17.61 -11.77
#